data_AF-A0A0M3BFG5-F1
#
_entry.id   AF-A0A0M3BFG5-F1
#
_cell.length_a   1.000
_cell.length_b   1.000
_cell.length_c   1.000
_cell.angle_alpha   90.00
_cell.angle_beta   90.00
_cell.angle_gamma   90.00
#
_symmetry.space_group_name_H-M   'P 1'
#
loop_
_entity.id
_entity.type
_entity.pdbx_description
1 polymer ?
#
loop_
_entity_poly.entity_id
_entity_poly.type
_entity_poly.pdbx_seq_one_letter_code
_entity_poly.pdbx_strand_id
1 'polypeptide(L)'
;MYEYAVAWEWLSFAARWMHVITAIAWIGSSFYFIALDLGLVKRPHLPPGAYGEEWQVHGGGFYHIQKYLVAPAQMPEHLTWFKWESYMTWLSGFLMLAIVYYGGADLFLIDRTVMDLTQWQAIAISIGSLAIGWVFYDQLCKSPIGRNTWGLMAVLYVALVAMAWGYTQVFSGRAAFLHLGAFTATIMSANVFFIIIPNQKVVVADLIAGRTPDPKYGVIAKQRSLHNNYLTLPVIFFMLSNHYPLAFATHFNWVIAALVFLMGVTIRHWFNTTHARKGRPTWTWLATLLIFIVIMWLSTVPKVLTGEAETSSLTPLQQQFASNAHFGAAKDVVLSRCSMCHSAEPVYEGITFTPKSVKLETDQEIAAHAREIYIQAGLSHAMPPGNVTGISPEERRLLTAWYESAISE
;
A
#
# COMPACT_ATOMS: atom_id res chain seq x y z
N MET A 1 10.53 -16.17 -24.10
CA MET A 1 9.46 -16.52 -23.13
C MET A 1 10.04 -16.87 -21.76
N TYR A 2 11.04 -17.76 -21.66
CA TYR A 2 11.87 -17.96 -20.44
C TYR A 2 12.52 -16.65 -19.93
N GLU A 3 13.23 -15.96 -20.82
CA GLU A 3 13.88 -14.68 -20.52
C GLU A 3 12.88 -13.63 -20.04
N TYR A 4 11.63 -13.72 -20.49
CA TYR A 4 10.55 -12.84 -20.06
C TYR A 4 10.15 -13.10 -18.60
N ALA A 5 9.99 -14.37 -18.18
CA ALA A 5 9.66 -14.68 -16.79
C ALA A 5 10.76 -14.23 -15.82
N VAL A 6 12.03 -14.47 -16.17
CA VAL A 6 13.19 -14.04 -15.37
C VAL A 6 13.32 -12.51 -15.37
N ALA A 7 13.25 -11.86 -16.54
CA ALA A 7 13.30 -10.41 -16.63
C ALA A 7 12.13 -9.75 -15.88
N TRP A 8 10.94 -10.33 -15.90
CA TRP A 8 9.77 -9.83 -15.17
C TRP A 8 9.95 -9.91 -13.66
N GLU A 9 10.53 -11.00 -13.14
CA GLU A 9 10.85 -11.11 -11.71
C GLU A 9 11.87 -10.06 -11.29
N TRP A 10 12.95 -9.88 -12.07
CA TRP A 10 13.95 -8.84 -11.79
C TRP A 10 13.37 -7.42 -11.93
N LEU A 11 12.50 -7.18 -12.90
CA LEU A 11 11.79 -5.91 -13.08
C LEU A 11 10.87 -5.63 -11.90
N SER A 12 10.06 -6.61 -11.49
CA SER A 12 9.19 -6.53 -10.31
C SER A 12 10.00 -6.29 -9.04
N PHE A 13 11.14 -6.95 -8.88
CA PHE A 13 12.05 -6.75 -7.76
C PHE A 13 12.66 -5.35 -7.76
N ALA A 14 13.18 -4.87 -8.89
CA ALA A 14 13.73 -3.53 -9.04
C ALA A 14 12.67 -2.44 -8.76
N ALA A 15 11.45 -2.60 -9.28
CA ALA A 15 10.34 -1.70 -9.02
C ALA A 15 9.95 -1.67 -7.54
N ARG A 16 9.89 -2.84 -6.87
CA ARG A 16 9.67 -2.93 -5.42
C ARG A 16 10.77 -2.25 -4.62
N TRP A 17 12.02 -2.51 -4.96
CA TRP A 17 13.16 -1.92 -4.29
C TRP A 17 13.17 -0.39 -4.40
N MET A 18 12.96 0.13 -5.62
CA MET A 18 12.80 1.56 -5.87
C MET A 18 11.62 2.14 -5.08
N HIS A 19 10.47 1.47 -5.09
CA HIS A 19 9.29 1.96 -4.39
C HIS A 19 9.50 2.05 -2.88
N VAL A 20 10.10 1.04 -2.26
CA VAL A 20 10.41 1.06 -0.82
C VAL A 20 11.34 2.21 -0.47
N ILE A 21 12.42 2.42 -1.25
CA ILE A 21 13.36 3.53 -1.02
C ILE A 21 12.65 4.87 -1.07
N THR A 22 11.89 5.12 -2.14
CA THR A 22 11.18 6.40 -2.32
C THR A 22 10.10 6.60 -1.28
N ALA A 23 9.35 5.55 -0.90
CA ALA A 23 8.34 5.61 0.14
C ALA A 23 8.94 5.97 1.51
N ILE A 24 10.09 5.38 1.88
CA ILE A 24 10.81 5.73 3.11
C ILE A 24 11.23 7.21 3.08
N ALA A 25 11.78 7.69 1.97
CA ALA A 25 12.17 9.09 1.82
C ALA A 25 10.98 10.05 1.99
N TRP A 26 9.83 9.74 1.38
CA TRP A 26 8.65 10.59 1.46
C TRP A 26 7.97 10.56 2.83
N ILE A 27 7.74 9.36 3.39
CA ILE A 27 7.08 9.23 4.68
C ILE A 27 7.96 9.77 5.80
N GLY A 28 9.27 9.49 5.75
CA GLY A 28 10.24 10.01 6.70
C GLY A 28 10.29 11.53 6.69
N SER A 29 10.42 12.15 5.52
CA SER A 29 10.39 13.62 5.39
C SER A 29 9.06 14.21 5.85
N SER A 30 7.93 13.59 5.51
CA SER A 30 6.61 14.03 5.97
C SER A 30 6.48 14.01 7.49
N PHE A 31 6.91 12.95 8.17
CA PHE A 31 6.90 12.91 9.64
C PHE A 31 7.83 13.94 10.26
N TYR A 32 9.02 14.12 9.69
CA TYR A 32 9.96 15.14 10.14
C TYR A 32 9.37 16.55 10.04
N PHE A 33 8.84 16.93 8.87
CA PHE A 33 8.30 18.28 8.67
C PHE A 33 7.06 18.57 9.52
N ILE A 34 6.21 17.57 9.75
CA ILE A 34 5.07 17.71 10.67
C ILE A 34 5.55 17.89 12.11
N ALA A 35 6.52 17.09 12.56
CA ALA A 35 7.08 17.22 13.90
C ALA A 35 7.76 18.58 14.10
N LEU A 36 8.51 19.05 13.10
CA LEU A 36 9.11 20.38 13.08
C LEU A 36 8.04 21.48 13.14
N ASP A 37 7.02 21.44 12.28
CA ASP A 37 5.98 22.47 12.23
C ASP A 37 5.18 22.58 13.53
N LEU A 38 4.84 21.44 14.13
CA LEU A 38 4.15 21.39 15.42
C LEU A 38 5.06 21.77 16.59
N GLY A 39 6.36 21.50 16.47
CA GLY A 39 7.37 21.79 17.48
C GLY A 39 7.82 23.26 17.55
N LEU A 40 7.50 24.09 16.57
CA LEU A 40 7.97 25.49 16.55
C LEU A 40 7.62 26.26 17.85
N VAL A 41 8.62 26.94 18.40
CA VAL A 41 8.49 27.78 19.59
C VAL A 41 8.52 29.26 19.18
N LYS A 42 7.60 30.06 19.70
CA LYS A 42 7.64 31.51 19.55
C LYS A 42 8.53 32.13 20.64
N ARG A 43 9.54 32.91 20.25
CA ARG A 43 10.44 33.61 21.18
C ARG A 43 10.44 35.12 20.97
N PRO A 44 10.73 35.94 22.00
CA PRO A 44 10.71 37.40 21.88
C PRO A 44 11.70 37.98 20.86
N HIS A 45 12.84 37.32 20.64
CA HIS A 45 13.91 37.77 19.74
C HIS A 45 13.76 37.28 18.30
N LEU A 46 12.60 36.70 17.95
CA LEU A 46 12.36 36.22 16.59
C LEU A 46 12.43 37.40 15.60
N PRO A 47 13.04 37.20 14.41
CA PRO A 47 13.01 38.21 13.36
C PRO A 47 11.57 38.62 12.99
N PRO A 48 11.35 39.86 12.55
CA PRO A 48 10.06 40.30 12.06
C PRO A 48 9.48 39.34 11.01
N GLY A 49 8.23 38.91 11.20
CA GLY A 49 7.53 38.00 10.29
C GLY A 49 7.77 36.50 10.53
N ALA A 50 8.71 36.13 11.42
CA ALA A 50 8.90 34.74 11.81
C ALA A 50 7.74 34.25 12.71
N TYR A 51 7.21 33.08 12.39
CA TYR A 51 6.15 32.42 13.14
C TYR A 51 6.68 31.76 14.41
N GLY A 52 7.84 31.11 14.28
CA GLY A 52 8.48 30.33 15.33
C GLY A 52 9.83 29.78 14.86
N GLU A 53 10.58 29.25 15.81
CA GLU A 53 11.87 28.61 15.57
C GLU A 53 11.94 27.22 16.23
N GLU A 54 12.88 26.41 15.77
CA GLU A 54 13.26 25.16 16.43
C GLU A 54 14.77 24.95 16.32
N TRP A 55 15.33 24.34 17.37
CA TRP A 55 16.73 23.94 17.41
C TRP A 55 16.81 22.42 17.38
N GLN A 56 17.60 21.88 16.45
CA GLN A 56 17.73 20.44 16.27
C GLN A 56 19.20 20.04 16.27
N VAL A 57 19.49 18.84 16.77
CA VAL A 57 20.84 18.26 16.76
C VAL A 57 20.83 17.03 15.86
N HIS A 58 21.75 16.97 14.90
CA HIS A 58 21.95 15.81 14.05
C HIS A 58 23.36 15.84 13.45
N GLY A 59 23.94 14.66 13.18
CA GLY A 59 25.26 14.56 12.52
C GLY A 59 26.41 15.28 13.24
N GLY A 60 26.32 15.46 14.57
CA GLY A 60 27.33 16.19 15.36
C GLY A 60 27.22 17.71 15.33
N GLY A 61 26.20 18.28 14.69
CA GLY A 61 25.96 19.73 14.61
C GLY A 61 24.58 20.18 15.10
N PHE A 62 24.38 21.49 15.13
CA PHE A 62 23.12 22.14 15.51
C PHE A 62 22.51 22.87 14.32
N TYR A 63 21.22 22.65 14.08
CA TYR A 63 20.41 23.33 13.09
C TYR A 63 19.49 24.32 13.80
N HIS A 64 19.50 25.58 13.34
CA HIS A 64 18.55 26.61 13.77
C HIS A 64 17.59 26.89 12.62
N ILE A 65 16.34 26.49 12.79
CA ILE A 65 15.32 26.60 11.75
C ILE A 65 14.30 27.65 12.17
N GLN A 66 14.04 28.61 11.30
CA GLN A 66 13.01 29.63 11.48
C GLN A 66 11.96 29.48 10.38
N LYS A 67 10.69 29.45 10.77
CA LYS A 67 9.57 29.40 9.82
C LYS A 67 8.91 30.76 9.68
N TYR A 68 8.68 31.18 8.44
CA TYR A 68 7.94 32.39 8.10
C TYR A 68 6.58 31.99 7.52
N LEU A 69 5.48 32.64 7.95
CA LEU A 69 4.13 32.33 7.40
C LEU A 69 3.93 32.92 6.01
N VAL A 70 4.56 34.06 5.75
CA VAL A 70 4.45 34.79 4.50
C VAL A 70 5.82 34.80 3.85
N ALA A 71 6.78 35.56 4.41
CA ALA A 71 8.15 35.59 3.91
C ALA A 71 9.17 36.11 4.92
N PRO A 72 10.44 35.75 4.76
CA PRO A 72 11.55 36.50 5.35
C PRO A 72 11.74 37.86 4.66
N ALA A 73 12.42 38.78 5.35
CA ALA A 73 12.74 40.11 4.80
C ALA A 73 13.67 40.05 3.57
N GLN A 74 14.48 38.99 3.47
CA GLN A 74 15.33 38.72 2.31
C GLN A 74 15.10 37.26 1.89
N MET A 75 14.72 37.05 0.63
CA MET A 75 14.58 35.71 0.09
C MET A 75 15.96 35.16 -0.30
N PRO A 76 16.32 33.93 0.13
CA PRO A 76 17.57 33.31 -0.30
C PRO A 76 17.51 32.96 -1.79
N GLU A 77 18.66 33.03 -2.47
CA GLU A 77 18.79 32.64 -3.89
C GLU A 77 18.51 31.16 -4.12
N HIS A 78 18.81 30.32 -3.12
CA HIS A 78 18.65 28.88 -3.19
C HIS A 78 17.47 28.39 -2.34
N LEU A 79 16.52 27.71 -2.98
CA LEU A 79 15.34 27.10 -2.34
C LEU A 79 15.27 25.60 -2.65
N THR A 80 15.28 24.77 -1.61
CA THR A 80 15.06 23.32 -1.75
C THR A 80 13.56 23.01 -1.68
N TRP A 81 13.06 22.30 -2.70
CA TRP A 81 11.65 21.92 -2.80
C TRP A 81 11.46 20.42 -2.57
N PHE A 82 10.84 20.07 -1.43
CA PHE A 82 10.50 18.70 -1.05
C PHE A 82 9.24 18.22 -1.77
N LYS A 83 9.40 17.86 -3.05
CA LYS A 83 8.32 17.37 -3.92
C LYS A 83 8.65 16.03 -4.58
N TRP A 84 9.94 15.77 -4.80
CA TRP A 84 10.39 14.64 -5.59
C TRP A 84 10.16 13.32 -4.88
N GLU A 85 10.24 13.32 -3.55
CA GLU A 85 9.96 12.15 -2.72
C GLU A 85 8.54 11.66 -2.99
N SER A 86 7.54 12.56 -2.90
CA SER A 86 6.13 12.24 -3.20
C SER A 86 5.93 11.78 -4.64
N TYR A 87 6.54 12.48 -5.60
CA TYR A 87 6.33 12.20 -7.03
C TYR A 87 6.92 10.85 -7.41
N MET A 88 8.13 10.55 -6.93
CA MET A 88 8.81 9.28 -7.19
C MET A 88 8.16 8.12 -6.44
N THR A 89 7.63 8.32 -5.23
CA THR A 89 6.85 7.27 -4.54
C THR A 89 5.60 6.91 -5.33
N TRP A 90 4.85 7.91 -5.81
CA TRP A 90 3.65 7.64 -6.60
C TRP A 90 3.99 6.96 -7.93
N LEU A 91 5.00 7.47 -8.65
CA LEU A 91 5.41 6.90 -9.93
C LEU A 91 5.87 5.44 -9.78
N SER A 92 6.75 5.17 -8.81
CA SER A 92 7.23 3.80 -8.54
C SER A 92 6.11 2.88 -8.02
N GLY A 93 5.17 3.41 -7.23
CA GLY A 93 4.02 2.65 -6.74
C GLY A 93 3.03 2.31 -7.86
N PHE A 94 2.77 3.26 -8.75
CA PHE A 94 1.94 3.03 -9.94
C PHE A 94 2.62 2.04 -10.91
N LEU A 95 3.95 2.14 -11.08
CA LEU A 95 4.72 1.16 -11.84
C LEU A 95 4.59 -0.26 -11.22
N MET A 96 4.68 -0.38 -9.90
CA MET A 96 4.43 -1.65 -9.21
C MET A 96 3.01 -2.16 -9.41
N LEU A 97 2.00 -1.28 -9.37
CA LEU A 97 0.60 -1.65 -9.63
C LEU A 97 0.44 -2.18 -11.06
N ALA A 98 1.06 -1.52 -12.04
CA ALA A 98 1.05 -1.95 -13.44
C ALA A 98 1.74 -3.31 -13.64
N ILE A 99 2.92 -3.51 -13.06
CA ILE A 99 3.67 -4.77 -13.19
C ILE A 99 2.93 -5.90 -12.45
N VAL A 100 2.62 -5.73 -11.16
CA VAL A 100 2.14 -6.85 -10.34
C VAL A 100 0.66 -7.11 -10.53
N TYR A 101 -0.18 -6.07 -10.53
CA TYR A 101 -1.63 -6.23 -10.51
C TYR A 101 -2.28 -6.12 -11.89
N TYR A 102 -1.74 -5.30 -12.80
CA TYR A 102 -2.31 -5.23 -14.15
C TYR A 102 -1.73 -6.31 -15.06
N GLY A 103 -0.42 -6.54 -15.02
CA GLY A 103 0.24 -7.63 -15.74
C GLY A 103 -0.14 -9.03 -15.24
N GLY A 104 -0.56 -9.16 -13.97
CA GLY A 104 -1.05 -10.41 -13.36
C GLY A 104 -2.52 -10.34 -12.92
N ALA A 105 -3.37 -9.62 -13.68
CA ALA A 105 -4.73 -9.27 -13.26
C ALA A 105 -5.61 -10.49 -12.92
N ASP A 106 -5.55 -11.56 -13.72
CA ASP A 106 -6.33 -12.78 -13.47
C ASP A 106 -6.01 -13.44 -12.12
N LEU A 107 -4.79 -13.24 -11.60
CA LEU A 107 -4.32 -13.85 -10.35
C LEU A 107 -4.43 -12.90 -9.15
N PHE A 108 -4.10 -11.62 -9.35
CA PHE A 108 -3.93 -10.69 -8.23
C PHE A 108 -5.06 -9.67 -8.12
N LEU A 109 -5.74 -9.33 -9.22
CA LEU A 109 -6.73 -8.25 -9.25
C LEU A 109 -8.17 -8.79 -9.23
N ILE A 110 -8.46 -9.74 -10.12
CA ILE A 110 -9.81 -10.24 -10.38
C ILE A 110 -10.10 -11.43 -9.49
N ASP A 111 -11.30 -11.42 -8.91
CA ASP A 111 -11.90 -12.59 -8.27
C ASP A 111 -13.25 -12.83 -8.95
N ARG A 112 -13.34 -13.89 -9.75
CA ARG A 112 -14.53 -14.19 -10.54
C ARG A 112 -15.72 -14.63 -9.69
N THR A 113 -15.49 -15.01 -8.42
CA THR A 113 -16.58 -15.30 -7.47
C THR A 113 -17.23 -14.03 -6.94
N VAL A 114 -16.48 -12.91 -6.92
CA VAL A 114 -16.96 -11.59 -6.53
C VAL A 114 -17.62 -10.88 -7.71
N MET A 115 -16.90 -10.76 -8.83
CA MET A 115 -17.40 -10.16 -10.05
C MET A 115 -16.63 -10.70 -11.27
N ASP A 116 -17.35 -11.29 -12.23
CA ASP A 116 -16.74 -11.81 -13.46
C ASP A 116 -16.39 -10.66 -14.42
N LEU A 117 -15.17 -10.14 -14.26
CA LEU A 117 -14.61 -9.06 -15.06
C LEU A 117 -13.53 -9.58 -16.00
N THR A 118 -13.47 -9.00 -17.19
CA THR A 118 -12.31 -9.12 -18.07
C THR A 118 -11.15 -8.24 -17.56
N GLN A 119 -9.92 -8.59 -17.93
CA GLN A 119 -8.70 -7.86 -17.51
C GLN A 119 -8.79 -6.34 -17.74
N TRP A 120 -9.22 -5.91 -18.92
CA TRP A 120 -9.28 -4.48 -19.24
C TRP A 120 -10.35 -3.75 -18.41
N GLN A 121 -11.47 -4.40 -18.09
CA GLN A 121 -12.52 -3.81 -17.25
C GLN A 121 -11.99 -3.60 -15.82
N ALA A 122 -11.33 -4.61 -15.25
CA ALA A 122 -10.76 -4.51 -13.91
C ALA A 122 -9.68 -3.42 -13.83
N ILE A 123 -8.79 -3.33 -14.83
CA ILE A 123 -7.78 -2.26 -14.91
C ILE A 123 -8.43 -0.89 -15.08
N ALA A 124 -9.45 -0.75 -15.93
CA ALA A 124 -10.16 0.50 -16.15
C ALA A 124 -10.87 0.98 -14.88
N ILE A 125 -11.51 0.07 -14.14
CA ILE A 125 -12.12 0.38 -12.84
C ILE A 125 -11.04 0.79 -11.83
N SER A 126 -9.90 0.10 -11.80
CA SER A 126 -8.79 0.46 -10.91
C SER A 126 -8.29 1.89 -11.19
N ILE A 127 -7.86 2.18 -12.41
CA ILE A 127 -7.35 3.51 -12.80
C ILE A 127 -8.45 4.58 -12.63
N GLY A 128 -9.67 4.28 -13.07
CA GLY A 128 -10.82 5.16 -12.94
C GLY A 128 -11.12 5.52 -11.50
N SER A 129 -11.08 4.54 -10.59
CA SER A 129 -11.32 4.76 -9.16
C SER A 129 -10.27 5.68 -8.51
N LEU A 130 -9.00 5.55 -8.90
CA LEU A 130 -7.92 6.43 -8.40
C LEU A 130 -8.12 7.87 -8.88
N ALA A 131 -8.43 8.05 -10.18
CA ALA A 131 -8.60 9.37 -10.78
C ALA A 131 -9.88 10.07 -10.28
N ILE A 132 -11.03 9.40 -10.38
CA ILE A 132 -12.33 9.92 -9.93
C ILE A 132 -12.31 10.18 -8.42
N GLY A 133 -11.68 9.28 -7.66
CA GLY A 133 -11.47 9.41 -6.23
C GLY A 133 -10.81 10.72 -5.84
N TRP A 134 -9.70 11.07 -6.51
CA TRP A 134 -9.02 12.33 -6.27
C TRP A 134 -9.88 13.54 -6.63
N VAL A 135 -10.57 13.51 -7.78
CA VAL A 135 -11.46 14.61 -8.20
C VAL A 135 -12.57 14.82 -7.16
N PHE A 136 -13.23 13.75 -6.73
CA PHE A 136 -14.28 13.82 -5.71
C PHE A 136 -13.75 14.39 -4.39
N TYR A 137 -12.61 13.88 -3.92
CA TYR A 137 -11.95 14.36 -2.72
C TYR A 137 -11.57 15.85 -2.82
N ASP A 138 -11.02 16.29 -3.96
CA ASP A 138 -10.62 17.68 -4.16
C ASP A 138 -11.82 18.62 -4.15
N GLN A 139 -12.89 18.25 -4.86
CA GLN A 139 -14.13 19.02 -4.89
C GLN A 139 -14.82 19.07 -3.51
N LEU A 140 -14.80 17.97 -2.76
CA LEU A 140 -15.34 17.93 -1.40
C LEU A 140 -14.60 18.89 -0.47
N CYS A 141 -13.26 18.96 -0.57
CA CYS A 141 -12.47 19.90 0.24
C CYS A 141 -12.64 21.36 -0.20
N LYS A 142 -12.98 21.63 -1.47
CA LYS A 142 -13.34 22.97 -1.97
C LYS A 142 -14.78 23.37 -1.64
N SER A 143 -15.63 22.41 -1.28
CA SER A 143 -17.04 22.63 -0.92
C SER A 143 -17.19 23.36 0.43
N PRO A 144 -18.41 23.82 0.79
CA PRO A 144 -18.68 24.42 2.11
C PRO A 144 -18.31 23.51 3.30
N ILE A 145 -18.44 22.18 3.15
CA ILE A 145 -18.02 21.21 4.16
C ILE A 145 -16.52 21.31 4.43
N GLY A 146 -15.74 21.63 3.41
CA GLY A 146 -14.29 21.83 3.49
C GLY A 146 -13.85 22.95 4.43
N ARG A 147 -14.77 23.84 4.86
CA ARG A 147 -14.48 24.90 5.85
C ARG A 147 -14.49 24.40 7.29
N ASN A 148 -15.11 23.25 7.55
CA ASN A 148 -15.13 22.62 8.88
C ASN A 148 -14.28 21.35 8.86
N THR A 149 -13.10 21.40 9.48
CA THR A 149 -12.16 20.26 9.54
C THR A 149 -12.81 18.99 10.09
N TRP A 150 -13.61 19.08 11.16
CA TRP A 150 -14.21 17.89 11.79
C TRP A 150 -15.29 17.28 10.92
N GLY A 151 -16.16 18.12 10.35
CA GLY A 151 -17.19 17.68 9.41
C GLY A 151 -16.58 17.04 8.16
N LEU A 152 -15.54 17.67 7.60
CA LEU A 152 -14.82 17.14 6.45
C LEU A 152 -14.17 15.79 6.76
N MET A 153 -13.48 15.65 7.89
CA MET A 153 -12.85 14.39 8.27
C MET A 153 -13.86 13.26 8.48
N ALA A 154 -15.03 13.54 9.06
CA ALA A 154 -16.09 12.55 9.22
C ALA A 154 -16.66 12.09 7.86
N VAL A 155 -16.93 13.03 6.95
CA VAL A 155 -17.41 12.70 5.58
C VAL A 155 -16.35 11.92 4.80
N LEU A 156 -15.08 12.33 4.89
CA LEU A 156 -13.97 11.61 4.26
C LEU A 156 -13.80 10.20 4.81
N TYR A 157 -13.97 10.02 6.12
CA TYR A 157 -13.95 8.69 6.74
C TYR A 157 -15.07 7.81 6.17
N VAL A 158 -16.32 8.30 6.13
CA VAL A 158 -17.44 7.56 5.53
C VAL A 158 -17.17 7.22 4.06
N ALA A 159 -16.61 8.17 3.29
CA ALA A 159 -16.23 7.92 1.90
C ALA A 159 -15.15 6.83 1.77
N LEU A 160 -14.15 6.81 2.66
CA LEU A 160 -13.12 5.77 2.68
C LEU A 160 -13.70 4.39 3.05
N VAL A 161 -14.65 4.32 3.98
CA VAL A 161 -15.37 3.08 4.32
C VAL A 161 -16.19 2.60 3.13
N ALA A 162 -16.92 3.51 2.47
CA ALA A 162 -17.68 3.18 1.26
C ALA A 162 -16.79 2.70 0.12
N MET A 163 -15.61 3.30 -0.07
CA MET A 163 -14.61 2.84 -1.04
C MET A 163 -14.02 1.48 -0.65
N ALA A 164 -13.73 1.24 0.62
CA ALA A 164 -13.23 -0.05 1.10
C ALA A 164 -14.25 -1.16 0.80
N TRP A 165 -15.53 -0.92 1.14
CA TRP A 165 -16.61 -1.83 0.78
C TRP A 165 -16.74 -1.99 -0.74
N GLY A 166 -16.77 -0.90 -1.49
CA GLY A 166 -16.89 -0.93 -2.95
C GLY A 166 -15.79 -1.75 -3.63
N TYR A 167 -14.54 -1.62 -3.20
CA TYR A 167 -13.45 -2.45 -3.73
C TYR A 167 -13.63 -3.93 -3.42
N THR A 168 -14.17 -4.29 -2.25
CA THR A 168 -14.46 -5.71 -1.93
C THR A 168 -15.62 -6.29 -2.72
N GLN A 169 -16.43 -5.46 -3.38
CA GLN A 169 -17.48 -5.90 -4.30
C GLN A 169 -16.99 -6.08 -5.74
N VAL A 170 -15.74 -5.71 -6.04
CA VAL A 170 -15.22 -5.66 -7.42
C VAL A 170 -13.92 -6.45 -7.58
N PHE A 171 -13.03 -6.35 -6.60
CA PHE A 171 -11.69 -6.95 -6.64
C PHE A 171 -11.57 -8.05 -5.59
N SER A 172 -10.54 -8.90 -5.76
CA SER A 172 -10.14 -9.83 -4.71
C SER A 172 -9.88 -9.10 -3.39
N GLY A 173 -10.11 -9.75 -2.23
CA GLY A 173 -9.87 -9.11 -0.93
C GLY A 173 -8.45 -8.55 -0.79
N ARG A 174 -7.46 -9.24 -1.35
CA ARG A 174 -6.06 -8.81 -1.43
C ARG A 174 -5.92 -7.52 -2.24
N ALA A 175 -6.47 -7.50 -3.45
CA ALA A 175 -6.45 -6.32 -4.30
C ALA A 175 -7.20 -5.16 -3.66
N ALA A 176 -8.34 -5.40 -3.01
CA ALA A 176 -9.14 -4.35 -2.38
C ALA A 176 -8.33 -3.58 -1.34
N PHE A 177 -7.57 -4.26 -0.48
CA PHE A 177 -6.71 -3.61 0.51
C PHE A 177 -5.59 -2.81 -0.15
N LEU A 178 -4.89 -3.40 -1.12
CA LEU A 178 -3.85 -2.69 -1.85
C LEU A 178 -4.41 -1.45 -2.57
N HIS A 179 -5.57 -1.56 -3.22
CA HIS A 179 -6.22 -0.47 -3.94
C HIS A 179 -6.69 0.63 -2.99
N LEU A 180 -7.15 0.29 -1.79
CA LEU A 180 -7.48 1.28 -0.76
C LEU A 180 -6.24 2.07 -0.31
N GLY A 181 -5.10 1.37 -0.16
CA GLY A 181 -3.80 2.00 0.04
C GLY A 181 -3.40 2.89 -1.14
N ALA A 182 -3.51 2.40 -2.37
CA ALA A 182 -3.13 3.11 -3.60
C ALA A 182 -4.02 4.34 -3.85
N PHE A 183 -5.32 4.23 -3.60
CA PHE A 183 -6.31 5.31 -3.64
C PHE A 183 -5.92 6.44 -2.69
N THR A 184 -5.68 6.07 -1.43
CA THR A 184 -5.31 7.03 -0.40
C THR A 184 -3.94 7.67 -0.69
N ALA A 185 -2.95 6.88 -1.10
CA ALA A 185 -1.63 7.38 -1.49
C ALA A 185 -1.69 8.28 -2.74
N THR A 186 -2.58 7.99 -3.70
CA THR A 186 -2.82 8.82 -4.87
C THR A 186 -3.39 10.16 -4.48
N ILE A 187 -4.41 10.20 -3.61
CA ILE A 187 -4.92 11.45 -3.04
C ILE A 187 -3.79 12.25 -2.37
N MET A 188 -2.95 11.58 -1.59
CA MET A 188 -1.85 12.22 -0.88
C MET A 188 -0.80 12.81 -1.82
N SER A 189 -0.40 12.09 -2.88
CA SER A 189 0.58 12.58 -3.84
C SER A 189 -0.01 13.69 -4.72
N ALA A 190 -1.27 13.54 -5.14
CA ALA A 190 -1.98 14.54 -5.90
C ALA A 190 -2.21 15.84 -5.10
N ASN A 191 -2.39 15.76 -3.78
CA ASN A 191 -2.35 16.94 -2.90
C ASN A 191 -1.03 17.70 -3.02
N VAL A 192 0.11 16.99 -3.07
CA VAL A 192 1.43 17.61 -3.23
C VAL A 192 1.54 18.25 -4.61
N PHE A 193 1.21 17.49 -5.65
CA PHE A 193 1.41 17.89 -7.05
C PHE A 193 0.50 19.01 -7.52
N PHE A 194 -0.81 18.91 -7.28
CA PHE A 194 -1.81 19.83 -7.81
C PHE A 194 -2.14 21.00 -6.90
N ILE A 195 -1.91 20.87 -5.58
CA ILE A 195 -2.37 21.88 -4.60
C ILE A 195 -1.20 22.51 -3.85
N ILE A 196 -0.38 21.73 -3.14
CA ILE A 196 0.64 22.27 -2.23
C ILE A 196 1.75 22.99 -3.00
N ILE A 197 2.39 22.31 -3.95
CA ILE A 197 3.52 22.89 -4.70
C ILE A 197 3.11 24.09 -5.57
N PRO A 198 1.99 24.04 -6.33
CA PRO A 198 1.54 25.21 -7.08
C PRO A 198 1.23 26.42 -6.19
N ASN A 199 0.53 26.21 -5.07
CA ASN A 199 0.24 27.29 -4.12
C ASN A 199 1.52 27.89 -3.51
N GLN A 200 2.49 27.05 -3.15
CA GLN A 200 3.78 27.52 -2.65
C GLN A 200 4.56 28.32 -3.71
N LYS A 201 4.51 27.91 -4.98
CA LYS A 201 5.13 28.67 -6.08
C LYS A 201 4.48 30.03 -6.29
N VAL A 202 3.15 30.14 -6.18
CA VAL A 202 2.45 31.43 -6.25
C VAL A 202 2.91 32.35 -5.12
N VAL A 203 2.97 31.84 -3.88
CA VAL A 203 3.45 32.59 -2.73
C VAL A 203 4.88 33.07 -2.95
N VAL A 204 5.80 32.19 -3.38
CA VAL A 204 7.19 32.56 -3.66
C VAL A 204 7.30 33.61 -4.77
N ALA A 205 6.51 33.48 -5.85
CA ALA A 205 6.52 34.43 -6.96
C ALA A 205 6.03 35.82 -6.55
N ASP A 206 4.98 35.91 -5.71
CA ASP A 206 4.51 37.19 -5.18
C ASP A 206 5.59 37.88 -4.33
N LEU A 207 6.33 37.11 -3.54
CA LEU A 207 7.40 37.63 -2.70
C LEU A 207 8.59 38.14 -3.48
N ILE A 208 9.04 37.40 -4.50
CA ILE A 208 10.10 37.84 -5.40
C ILE A 208 9.70 39.15 -6.10
N ALA A 209 8.41 39.32 -6.39
CA ALA A 209 7.87 40.54 -7.00
C ALA A 209 7.54 41.66 -6.00
N GLY A 210 7.87 41.51 -4.71
CA GLY A 210 7.60 42.52 -3.67
C GLY A 210 6.11 42.69 -3.32
N ARG A 211 5.24 41.76 -3.72
CA ARG A 211 3.82 41.76 -3.37
C ARG A 211 3.58 40.99 -2.07
N THR A 212 2.49 41.32 -1.38
CA THR A 212 2.02 40.54 -0.22
C THR A 212 1.22 39.31 -0.72
N PRO A 213 1.68 38.07 -0.46
CA PRO A 213 0.97 36.86 -0.82
C PRO A 213 -0.38 36.73 -0.13
N ASP A 214 -1.35 36.16 -0.83
CA ASP A 214 -2.67 35.85 -0.26
C ASP A 214 -2.59 34.70 0.77
N PRO A 215 -2.98 34.91 2.04
CA PRO A 215 -2.93 33.90 3.09
C PRO A 215 -3.72 32.62 2.77
N LYS A 216 -4.71 32.67 1.87
CA LYS A 216 -5.54 31.51 1.52
C LYS A 216 -4.72 30.34 1.00
N TYR A 217 -3.62 30.60 0.28
CA TYR A 217 -2.79 29.55 -0.32
C TYR A 217 -2.11 28.70 0.75
N GLY A 218 -1.66 29.33 1.84
CA GLY A 218 -1.09 28.64 2.99
C GLY A 218 -2.13 27.82 3.75
N VAL A 219 -3.34 28.34 3.93
CA VAL A 219 -4.45 27.62 4.59
C VAL A 219 -4.84 26.37 3.81
N ILE A 220 -5.01 26.48 2.50
CA ILE A 220 -5.34 25.35 1.61
C ILE A 220 -4.23 24.29 1.67
N ALA A 221 -2.96 24.69 1.52
CA ALA A 221 -1.84 23.77 1.57
C ALA A 221 -1.73 23.05 2.93
N LYS A 222 -1.97 23.77 4.03
CA LYS A 222 -1.96 23.20 5.39
C LYS A 222 -3.07 22.18 5.59
N GLN A 223 -4.28 22.42 5.08
CA GLN A 223 -5.37 21.45 5.15
C GLN A 223 -5.00 20.13 4.45
N ARG A 224 -4.43 20.20 3.24
CA ARG A 224 -4.02 19.00 2.50
C ARG A 224 -2.86 18.26 3.18
N SER A 225 -1.90 19.00 3.72
CA SER A 225 -0.80 18.43 4.51
C SER A 225 -1.31 17.73 5.78
N LEU A 226 -2.32 18.28 6.45
CA LEU A 226 -2.96 17.64 7.60
C LEU A 226 -3.60 16.30 7.24
N HIS A 227 -4.32 16.23 6.11
CA HIS A 227 -4.90 14.97 5.65
C HIS A 227 -3.82 13.93 5.36
N ASN A 228 -2.77 14.31 4.61
CA ASN A 228 -1.64 13.41 4.32
C ASN A 228 -1.00 12.87 5.60
N ASN A 229 -0.80 13.72 6.62
CA ASN A 229 -0.26 13.31 7.91
C ASN A 229 -1.08 12.18 8.58
N TYR A 230 -2.40 12.32 8.64
CA TYR A 230 -3.28 11.33 9.26
C TYR A 230 -3.47 10.06 8.43
N LEU A 231 -3.42 10.17 7.10
CA LEU A 231 -3.59 9.04 6.18
C LEU A 231 -2.33 8.18 5.98
N THR A 232 -1.17 8.67 6.44
CA THR A 232 0.12 8.00 6.21
C THR A 232 0.20 6.60 6.84
N LEU A 233 -0.17 6.43 8.12
CA LEU A 233 -0.07 5.13 8.80
C LEU A 233 -1.04 4.07 8.23
N PRO A 234 -2.31 4.41 7.94
CA PRO A 234 -3.21 3.48 7.25
C PRO A 234 -2.67 3.04 5.89
N VAL A 235 -2.11 3.95 5.09
CA VAL A 235 -1.49 3.60 3.80
C VAL A 235 -0.38 2.57 3.97
N ILE A 236 0.52 2.77 4.94
CA ILE A 236 1.59 1.79 5.23
C ILE A 236 1.00 0.42 5.56
N PHE A 237 -0.03 0.37 6.41
CA PHE A 237 -0.69 -0.88 6.76
C PHE A 237 -1.25 -1.59 5.51
N PHE A 238 -2.00 -0.87 4.66
CA PHE A 238 -2.59 -1.44 3.45
C PHE A 238 -1.55 -1.92 2.43
N MET A 239 -0.40 -1.25 2.34
CA MET A 239 0.67 -1.71 1.46
C MET A 239 1.33 -3.00 1.99
N LEU A 240 1.48 -3.12 3.31
CA LEU A 240 2.05 -4.29 3.98
C LEU A 240 1.07 -5.46 4.14
N SER A 241 -0.24 -5.21 4.12
CA SER A 241 -1.26 -6.23 4.40
C SER A 241 -1.23 -7.41 3.43
N ASN A 242 -0.68 -7.23 2.22
CA ASN A 242 -0.47 -8.30 1.24
C ASN A 242 0.32 -9.51 1.75
N HIS A 243 1.04 -9.36 2.87
CA HIS A 243 1.80 -10.41 3.51
C HIS A 243 1.04 -11.13 4.64
N TYR A 244 -0.16 -10.67 5.00
CA TYR A 244 -0.94 -11.13 6.14
C TYR A 244 -2.40 -11.40 5.73
N PRO A 245 -2.73 -12.60 5.22
CA PRO A 245 -4.06 -12.95 4.73
C PRO A 245 -5.19 -12.67 5.72
N LEU A 246 -4.95 -12.85 7.03
CA LEU A 246 -5.95 -12.55 8.08
C LEU A 246 -6.44 -11.09 8.05
N ALA A 247 -5.68 -10.16 7.48
CA ALA A 247 -6.11 -8.78 7.34
C ALA A 247 -7.13 -8.58 6.20
N PHE A 248 -7.02 -9.33 5.10
CA PHE A 248 -7.75 -9.03 3.84
C PHE A 248 -8.64 -10.16 3.32
N ALA A 249 -8.33 -11.42 3.67
CA ALA A 249 -9.03 -12.63 3.21
C ALA A 249 -10.10 -13.06 4.23
N THR A 250 -10.95 -12.11 4.63
CA THR A 250 -12.03 -12.30 5.61
C THR A 250 -13.29 -11.58 5.14
N HIS A 251 -14.48 -12.07 5.49
CA HIS A 251 -15.73 -11.37 5.14
C HIS A 251 -15.83 -9.96 5.77
N PHE A 252 -15.10 -9.73 6.87
CA PHE A 252 -15.04 -8.44 7.56
C PHE A 252 -13.89 -7.55 7.06
N ASN A 253 -13.25 -7.86 5.94
CA ASN A 253 -12.10 -7.13 5.41
C ASN A 253 -12.36 -5.61 5.28
N TRP A 254 -13.52 -5.17 4.77
CA TRP A 254 -13.84 -3.75 4.67
C TRP A 254 -14.03 -3.08 6.04
N VAL A 255 -14.51 -3.80 7.05
CA VAL A 255 -14.60 -3.33 8.44
C VAL A 255 -13.21 -3.22 9.05
N ILE A 256 -12.35 -4.22 8.83
CA ILE A 256 -10.95 -4.19 9.25
C ILE A 256 -10.25 -2.96 8.64
N ALA A 257 -10.47 -2.68 7.35
CA ALA A 257 -9.94 -1.51 6.69
C ALA A 257 -10.42 -0.20 7.34
N ALA A 258 -11.72 -0.10 7.68
CA ALA A 258 -12.29 1.05 8.39
C ALA A 258 -11.64 1.27 9.77
N LEU A 259 -11.36 0.18 10.50
CA LEU A 259 -10.71 0.21 11.81
C LEU A 259 -9.22 0.59 11.70
N VAL A 260 -8.52 0.15 10.66
CA VAL A 260 -7.12 0.53 10.39
C VAL A 260 -6.98 2.04 10.20
N PHE A 261 -7.93 2.69 9.52
CA PHE A 261 -7.94 4.16 9.44
C PHE A 261 -8.05 4.81 10.82
N LEU A 262 -8.94 4.33 11.68
CA LEU A 262 -9.08 4.85 13.05
C LEU A 262 -7.82 4.61 13.88
N MET A 263 -7.20 3.44 13.75
CA MET A 263 -5.92 3.12 14.40
C MET A 263 -4.81 4.07 13.97
N GLY A 264 -4.72 4.37 12.67
CA GLY A 264 -3.79 5.38 12.16
C GLY A 264 -4.04 6.77 12.77
N VAL A 265 -5.31 7.15 12.90
CA VAL A 265 -5.72 8.43 13.50
C VAL A 265 -5.34 8.51 14.97
N THR A 266 -5.63 7.49 15.78
CA THR A 266 -5.30 7.50 17.21
C THR A 266 -3.79 7.56 17.44
N ILE A 267 -3.00 6.78 16.68
CA ILE A 267 -1.54 6.82 16.77
C ILE A 267 -1.00 8.19 16.35
N ARG A 268 -1.39 8.72 15.18
CA ARG A 268 -0.94 10.05 14.73
C ARG A 268 -1.39 11.17 15.66
N HIS A 269 -2.58 11.06 16.26
CA HIS A 269 -3.05 12.06 17.23
C HIS A 269 -2.14 12.14 18.46
N TRP A 270 -1.62 11.02 18.96
CA TRP A 270 -0.65 11.02 20.05
C TRP A 270 0.64 11.76 19.68
N PHE A 271 1.24 11.41 18.53
CA PHE A 271 2.47 12.03 18.06
C PHE A 271 2.28 13.52 17.78
N ASN A 272 1.23 13.89 17.04
CA ASN A 272 0.94 15.30 16.73
C ASN A 272 0.74 16.14 18.00
N THR A 273 -0.01 15.64 18.98
CA THR A 273 -0.27 16.36 20.24
C THR A 273 1.00 16.53 21.08
N THR A 274 1.83 15.48 21.10
CA THR A 274 3.12 15.49 21.81
C THR A 274 4.12 16.43 21.15
N HIS A 275 4.25 16.39 19.82
CA HIS A 275 5.09 17.33 19.06
C HIS A 275 4.63 18.78 19.25
N ALA A 276 3.32 19.00 19.32
CA ALA A 276 2.74 20.32 19.62
C ALA A 276 2.90 20.78 21.07
N ARG A 277 3.54 19.96 21.93
CA ARG A 277 3.68 20.20 23.38
C ARG A 277 2.35 20.46 24.11
N LYS A 278 1.25 19.88 23.62
CA LYS A 278 -0.10 20.00 24.20
C LYS A 278 -0.42 18.92 25.24
N GLY A 279 0.56 18.11 25.60
CA GLY A 279 0.42 16.99 26.52
C GLY A 279 0.65 15.64 25.85
N ARG A 280 0.42 14.56 26.59
CA ARG A 280 0.61 13.18 26.15
C ARG A 280 -0.74 12.44 26.28
N PRO A 281 -1.58 12.42 25.24
CA PRO A 281 -2.93 11.85 25.33
C PRO A 281 -2.89 10.32 25.38
N THR A 282 -2.49 9.73 26.51
CA THR A 282 -2.23 8.28 26.66
C THR A 282 -3.44 7.39 26.34
N TRP A 283 -4.66 7.92 26.42
CA TRP A 283 -5.90 7.22 26.03
C TRP A 283 -5.86 6.71 24.58
N THR A 284 -5.13 7.38 23.69
CA THR A 284 -5.02 6.95 22.29
C THR A 284 -4.37 5.59 22.14
N TRP A 285 -3.46 5.22 23.04
CA TRP A 285 -2.82 3.90 23.05
C TRP A 285 -3.79 2.81 23.48
N LEU A 286 -4.61 3.09 24.51
CA LEU A 286 -5.67 2.18 24.92
C LEU A 286 -6.69 1.99 23.79
N ALA A 287 -7.15 3.08 23.17
CA ALA A 287 -8.07 3.01 22.03
C ALA A 287 -7.46 2.22 20.86
N THR A 288 -6.19 2.46 20.53
CA THR A 288 -5.45 1.71 19.51
C THR A 288 -5.39 0.22 19.81
N LEU A 289 -5.07 -0.15 21.07
CA LEU A 289 -5.00 -1.54 21.50
C LEU A 289 -6.37 -2.22 21.38
N LEU A 290 -7.44 -1.57 21.83
CA LEU A 290 -8.79 -2.10 21.71
C LEU A 290 -9.21 -2.28 20.25
N ILE A 291 -8.93 -1.30 19.39
CA ILE A 291 -9.18 -1.41 17.95
C ILE A 291 -8.40 -2.60 17.37
N PHE A 292 -7.13 -2.77 17.75
CA PHE A 292 -6.31 -3.89 17.28
C PHE A 292 -6.86 -5.25 17.72
N ILE A 293 -7.32 -5.38 18.97
CA ILE A 293 -7.98 -6.60 19.48
C ILE A 293 -9.25 -6.89 18.68
N VAL A 294 -10.07 -5.88 18.36
CA VAL A 294 -11.26 -6.05 17.52
C VAL A 294 -10.89 -6.50 16.12
N ILE A 295 -9.85 -5.94 15.50
CA ILE A 295 -9.34 -6.40 14.20
C ILE A 295 -8.90 -7.88 14.28
N MET A 296 -8.14 -8.27 15.30
CA MET A 296 -7.71 -9.65 15.49
C MET A 296 -8.91 -10.59 15.64
N TRP A 297 -9.93 -10.19 16.41
CA TRP A 297 -11.15 -10.98 16.56
C TRP A 297 -11.89 -11.12 15.22
N LEU A 298 -12.17 -10.02 14.52
CA LEU A 298 -12.80 -10.04 13.19
C LEU A 298 -12.02 -10.88 12.17
N SER A 299 -10.69 -10.96 12.31
CA SER A 299 -9.85 -11.75 11.41
C SER A 299 -9.99 -13.26 11.57
N THR A 300 -10.52 -13.73 12.71
CA THR A 300 -10.63 -15.16 13.03
C THR A 300 -12.06 -15.70 12.99
N VAL A 301 -13.07 -14.81 13.10
CA VAL A 301 -14.50 -15.15 13.12
C VAL A 301 -15.00 -15.91 11.87
N PRO A 302 -14.56 -15.63 10.62
CA PRO A 302 -15.06 -16.35 9.44
C PRO A 302 -14.81 -17.86 9.47
N LYS A 303 -13.66 -18.31 9.99
CA LYS A 303 -13.29 -19.73 10.01
C LYS A 303 -14.22 -20.60 10.86
N VAL A 304 -14.92 -20.00 11.83
CA VAL A 304 -15.84 -20.70 12.74
C VAL A 304 -17.27 -20.76 12.17
N LEU A 305 -17.60 -19.93 11.18
CA LEU A 305 -18.98 -19.73 10.75
C LEU A 305 -19.28 -20.16 9.31
N THR A 306 -18.32 -20.10 8.37
CA THR A 306 -18.67 -20.24 6.94
C THR A 306 -18.26 -21.54 6.27
N GLY A 307 -17.26 -22.29 6.76
CA GLY A 307 -16.99 -23.66 6.28
C GLY A 307 -16.84 -23.83 4.76
N GLU A 308 -16.54 -22.77 4.01
CA GLU A 308 -16.59 -22.81 2.55
C GLU A 308 -15.27 -23.29 1.95
N ALA A 309 -15.37 -24.35 1.14
CA ALA A 309 -14.34 -24.78 0.21
C ALA A 309 -14.59 -24.08 -1.14
N GLU A 310 -13.72 -23.16 -1.53
CA GLU A 310 -13.75 -22.53 -2.84
C GLU A 310 -13.47 -23.58 -3.93
N THR A 311 -14.52 -23.96 -4.66
CA THR A 311 -14.43 -24.69 -5.92
C THR A 311 -14.65 -23.69 -7.05
N SER A 312 -13.59 -22.97 -7.41
CA SER A 312 -13.60 -22.19 -8.65
C SER A 312 -13.39 -23.12 -9.85
N SER A 313 -13.78 -22.72 -11.05
CA SER A 313 -13.43 -23.44 -12.30
C SER A 313 -12.10 -22.94 -12.86
N LEU A 314 -11.30 -23.81 -13.48
CA LEU A 314 -10.05 -23.46 -14.15
C LEU A 314 -10.22 -22.33 -15.17
N THR A 315 -9.35 -21.32 -15.12
CA THR A 315 -9.21 -20.31 -16.18
C THR A 315 -8.57 -20.92 -17.44
N PRO A 316 -8.71 -20.31 -18.64
CA PRO A 316 -8.12 -20.84 -19.87
C PRO A 316 -6.61 -21.08 -19.79
N LEU A 317 -5.87 -20.19 -19.13
CA LEU A 317 -4.43 -20.33 -18.90
C LEU A 317 -4.12 -21.53 -17.99
N GLN A 318 -4.91 -21.73 -16.93
CA GLN A 318 -4.72 -22.87 -16.03
C GLN A 318 -5.11 -24.19 -16.70
N GLN A 319 -6.12 -24.18 -17.58
CA GLN A 319 -6.45 -25.33 -18.43
C GLN A 319 -5.27 -25.74 -19.30
N GLN A 320 -4.57 -24.78 -19.91
CA GLN A 320 -3.36 -25.05 -20.71
C GLN A 320 -2.27 -25.77 -19.89
N PHE A 321 -2.01 -25.32 -18.66
CA PHE A 321 -1.06 -25.98 -17.77
C PHE A 321 -1.52 -27.38 -17.34
N ALA A 322 -2.81 -27.55 -17.06
CA ALA A 322 -3.38 -28.84 -16.65
C ALA A 322 -3.46 -29.85 -17.82
N SER A 323 -3.58 -29.38 -19.06
CA SER A 323 -3.65 -30.23 -20.26
C SER A 323 -2.29 -30.57 -20.86
N ASN A 324 -1.21 -29.92 -20.42
CA ASN A 324 0.12 -30.14 -20.96
C ASN A 324 0.62 -31.58 -20.71
N ALA A 325 1.36 -32.14 -21.67
CA ALA A 325 1.84 -33.52 -21.62
C ALA A 325 2.69 -33.86 -20.38
N HIS A 326 3.42 -32.89 -19.83
CA HIS A 326 4.25 -33.08 -18.64
C HIS A 326 3.49 -32.94 -17.32
N PHE A 327 2.22 -32.48 -17.35
CA PHE A 327 1.46 -32.14 -16.15
C PHE A 327 1.33 -33.32 -15.18
N GLY A 328 1.03 -34.52 -15.67
CA GLY A 328 0.89 -35.71 -14.80
C GLY A 328 2.14 -35.99 -13.97
N ALA A 329 3.32 -35.97 -14.63
CA ALA A 329 4.58 -36.21 -13.95
C ALA A 329 4.98 -35.02 -13.04
N ALA A 330 4.71 -33.79 -13.46
CA ALA A 330 4.95 -32.60 -12.63
C ALA A 330 4.06 -32.60 -11.37
N LYS A 331 2.80 -33.00 -11.49
CA LYS A 331 1.86 -33.19 -10.39
C LYS A 331 2.39 -34.21 -9.38
N ASP A 332 2.91 -35.34 -9.83
CA ASP A 332 3.47 -36.36 -8.92
C ASP A 332 4.65 -35.81 -8.10
N VAL A 333 5.52 -35.01 -8.72
CA VAL A 333 6.60 -34.30 -8.02
C VAL A 333 6.04 -33.30 -7.01
N VAL A 334 5.04 -32.50 -7.39
CA VAL A 334 4.44 -31.50 -6.49
C VAL A 334 3.75 -32.15 -5.30
N LEU A 335 2.96 -33.21 -5.54
CA LEU A 335 2.30 -33.95 -4.48
C LEU A 335 3.31 -34.62 -3.54
N SER A 336 4.40 -35.17 -4.04
CA SER A 336 5.41 -35.83 -3.21
C SER A 336 6.34 -34.87 -2.46
N ARG A 337 6.67 -33.71 -3.06
CA ARG A 337 7.69 -32.80 -2.52
C ARG A 337 7.12 -31.56 -1.82
N CYS A 338 5.91 -31.13 -2.16
CA CYS A 338 5.36 -29.84 -1.74
C CYS A 338 4.10 -29.96 -0.88
N SER A 339 3.23 -30.95 -1.15
CA SER A 339 1.91 -31.05 -0.50
C SER A 339 1.98 -31.17 1.02
N MET A 340 3.03 -31.77 1.60
CA MET A 340 3.18 -31.91 3.05
C MET A 340 3.11 -30.58 3.81
N CYS A 341 3.55 -29.49 3.17
CA CYS A 341 3.44 -28.14 3.70
C CYS A 341 2.26 -27.37 3.04
N HIS A 342 1.99 -27.67 1.77
CA HIS A 342 1.02 -26.96 0.92
C HIS A 342 -0.28 -27.76 0.75
N SER A 343 -0.86 -28.24 1.84
CA SER A 343 -2.17 -28.91 1.88
C SER A 343 -3.15 -28.13 2.76
N ALA A 344 -4.45 -28.45 2.68
CA ALA A 344 -5.48 -27.92 3.56
C ALA A 344 -5.17 -28.21 5.04
N GLU A 345 -4.63 -29.39 5.31
CA GLU A 345 -4.11 -29.82 6.61
C GLU A 345 -2.63 -30.19 6.47
N PRO A 346 -1.69 -29.25 6.71
CA PRO A 346 -0.26 -29.52 6.65
C PRO A 346 0.16 -30.59 7.66
N VAL A 347 1.03 -31.49 7.22
CA VAL A 347 1.54 -32.61 8.02
C VAL A 347 3.02 -32.48 8.38
N TYR A 348 3.69 -31.44 7.87
CA TYR A 348 5.08 -31.16 8.21
C TYR A 348 5.21 -30.54 9.61
N GLU A 349 6.08 -31.11 10.46
CA GLU A 349 6.28 -30.65 11.83
C GLU A 349 6.64 -29.15 11.89
N GLY A 350 5.96 -28.40 12.75
CA GLY A 350 6.15 -26.95 12.90
C GLY A 350 5.36 -26.09 11.90
N ILE A 351 4.72 -26.68 10.88
CA ILE A 351 3.79 -26.00 9.98
C ILE A 351 2.36 -26.32 10.41
N THR A 352 1.71 -25.37 11.09
CA THR A 352 0.35 -25.53 11.61
C THR A 352 -0.74 -24.99 10.66
N PHE A 353 -0.33 -24.27 9.62
CA PHE A 353 -1.22 -23.71 8.60
C PHE A 353 -0.49 -23.63 7.26
N THR A 354 -1.24 -23.78 6.17
CA THR A 354 -0.72 -23.75 4.81
C THR A 354 0.03 -22.45 4.54
N PRO A 355 1.35 -22.48 4.23
CA PRO A 355 2.13 -21.28 4.00
C PRO A 355 1.53 -20.45 2.86
N LYS A 356 1.30 -19.16 3.13
CA LYS A 356 0.68 -18.20 2.19
C LYS A 356 -0.70 -18.63 1.66
N SER A 357 -1.36 -19.60 2.31
CA SER A 357 -2.61 -20.21 1.83
C SER A 357 -2.50 -20.84 0.43
N VAL A 358 -1.29 -21.19 0.00
CA VAL A 358 -1.05 -21.90 -1.27
C VAL A 358 -1.25 -23.38 -1.04
N LYS A 359 -2.35 -23.94 -1.54
CA LYS A 359 -2.62 -25.38 -1.54
C LYS A 359 -2.18 -25.97 -2.87
N LEU A 360 -1.76 -27.23 -2.87
CA LEU A 360 -1.21 -27.96 -4.02
C LEU A 360 -1.67 -29.43 -3.98
N GLU A 361 -2.96 -29.66 -3.72
CA GLU A 361 -3.54 -31.01 -3.53
C GLU A 361 -4.30 -31.47 -4.77
N THR A 362 -4.91 -30.52 -5.49
CA THR A 362 -5.72 -30.79 -6.67
C THR A 362 -5.01 -30.33 -7.95
N ASP A 363 -5.45 -30.89 -9.08
CA ASP A 363 -4.91 -30.52 -10.40
C ASP A 363 -5.07 -29.03 -10.67
N GLN A 364 -6.19 -28.48 -10.22
CA GLN A 364 -6.51 -27.07 -10.37
C GLN A 364 -5.60 -26.17 -9.55
N GLU A 365 -5.37 -26.52 -8.29
CA GLU A 365 -4.46 -25.78 -7.41
C GLU A 365 -3.02 -25.80 -7.95
N ILE A 366 -2.56 -26.96 -8.44
CA ILE A 366 -1.21 -27.10 -9.01
C ILE A 366 -1.09 -26.27 -10.29
N ALA A 367 -2.07 -26.35 -11.20
CA ALA A 367 -2.08 -25.56 -12.43
C ALA A 367 -2.19 -24.05 -12.16
N ALA A 368 -2.97 -23.64 -11.15
CA ALA A 368 -3.08 -22.25 -10.71
C ALA A 368 -1.75 -21.67 -10.20
N HIS A 369 -0.85 -22.52 -9.72
CA HIS A 369 0.44 -22.15 -9.17
C HIS A 369 1.63 -22.58 -10.03
N ALA A 370 1.41 -22.91 -11.31
CA ALA A 370 2.45 -23.40 -12.22
C ALA A 370 3.67 -22.47 -12.30
N ARG A 371 3.43 -21.15 -12.37
CA ARG A 371 4.47 -20.12 -12.41
C ARG A 371 5.28 -20.08 -11.11
N GLU A 372 4.62 -20.14 -9.97
CA GLU A 372 5.27 -20.16 -8.66
C GLU A 372 6.11 -21.43 -8.47
N ILE A 373 5.56 -22.60 -8.83
CA ILE A 373 6.28 -23.88 -8.79
C ILE A 373 7.52 -23.83 -9.66
N TYR A 374 7.38 -23.30 -10.88
CA TYR A 374 8.48 -23.09 -11.80
C TYR A 374 9.59 -22.23 -11.20
N ILE A 375 9.26 -21.04 -10.68
CA ILE A 375 10.27 -20.12 -10.13
C ILE A 375 10.90 -20.67 -8.85
N GLN A 376 10.09 -21.20 -7.93
CA GLN A 376 10.54 -21.58 -6.58
C GLN A 376 11.24 -22.94 -6.53
N ALA A 377 10.78 -23.90 -7.34
CA ALA A 377 11.26 -25.28 -7.30
C ALA A 377 11.94 -25.74 -8.61
N GLY A 378 11.49 -25.28 -9.79
CA GLY A 378 12.12 -25.64 -11.05
C GLY A 378 13.44 -24.89 -11.29
N LEU A 379 13.34 -23.56 -11.38
CA LEU A 379 14.42 -22.64 -11.76
C LEU A 379 15.38 -22.36 -10.60
N SER A 380 14.84 -22.16 -9.40
CA SER A 380 15.61 -21.90 -8.19
C SER A 380 15.57 -23.10 -7.25
N HIS A 381 16.32 -22.97 -6.15
CA HIS A 381 16.38 -23.97 -5.09
C HIS A 381 15.69 -23.46 -3.80
N ALA A 382 14.82 -22.45 -3.93
CA ALA A 382 14.18 -21.79 -2.80
C ALA A 382 13.13 -22.70 -2.13
N MET A 383 12.46 -23.53 -2.92
CA MET A 383 11.53 -24.55 -2.44
C MET A 383 12.00 -25.95 -2.84
N PRO A 384 11.74 -26.96 -1.98
CA PRO A 384 11.44 -26.81 -0.55
C PRO A 384 12.60 -26.11 0.20
N PRO A 385 12.36 -25.35 1.29
CA PRO A 385 13.41 -24.63 2.00
C PRO A 385 14.47 -25.61 2.51
N GLY A 386 15.75 -25.34 2.21
CA GLY A 386 16.85 -26.25 2.57
C GLY A 386 16.76 -27.64 1.93
N ASN A 387 15.92 -27.82 0.90
CA ASN A 387 15.61 -29.10 0.27
C ASN A 387 15.10 -30.19 1.24
N VAL A 388 14.29 -29.80 2.23
CA VAL A 388 13.83 -30.71 3.31
C VAL A 388 13.07 -31.96 2.84
N THR A 389 12.45 -31.94 1.65
CA THR A 389 11.78 -33.12 1.07
C THR A 389 12.61 -33.83 0.01
N GLY A 390 13.86 -33.39 -0.24
CA GLY A 390 14.80 -34.06 -1.12
C GLY A 390 14.39 -34.06 -2.60
N ILE A 391 13.86 -32.95 -3.12
CA ILE A 391 13.58 -32.83 -4.56
C ILE A 391 14.89 -32.95 -5.37
N SER A 392 14.90 -33.84 -6.36
CA SER A 392 16.09 -34.14 -7.16
C SER A 392 16.31 -33.14 -8.30
N PRO A 393 17.52 -33.02 -8.85
CA PRO A 393 17.78 -32.21 -10.04
C PRO A 393 16.92 -32.62 -11.25
N GLU A 394 16.62 -33.91 -11.41
CA GLU A 394 15.76 -34.44 -12.47
C GLU A 394 14.31 -33.96 -12.29
N GLU A 395 13.78 -34.03 -11.07
CA GLU A 395 12.45 -33.55 -10.73
C GLU A 395 12.33 -32.03 -10.96
N ARG A 396 13.36 -31.25 -10.60
CA ARG A 396 13.39 -29.81 -10.89
C ARG A 396 13.37 -29.53 -12.40
N ARG A 397 14.16 -30.26 -13.19
CA ARG A 397 14.15 -30.15 -14.66
C ARG A 397 12.79 -30.51 -15.25
N LEU A 398 12.08 -31.48 -14.68
CA LEU A 398 10.72 -31.82 -15.10
C LEU A 398 9.74 -30.67 -14.84
N LEU A 399 9.78 -30.05 -13.66
CA LEU A 399 8.94 -28.88 -13.35
C LEU A 399 9.24 -27.70 -14.29
N THR A 400 10.52 -27.51 -14.64
CA THR A 400 10.95 -26.54 -15.66
C THR A 400 10.39 -26.86 -17.04
N ALA A 401 10.54 -28.11 -17.50
CA ALA A 401 10.04 -28.54 -18.80
C ALA A 401 8.52 -28.43 -18.92
N TRP A 402 7.79 -28.76 -17.86
CA TRP A 402 6.32 -28.61 -17.81
C TRP A 402 5.91 -27.15 -18.02
N TYR A 403 6.48 -26.22 -17.26
CA TYR A 403 6.13 -24.80 -17.41
C TYR A 403 6.52 -24.25 -18.78
N GLU A 404 7.74 -24.56 -19.25
CA GLU A 404 8.26 -24.04 -20.52
C GLU A 404 7.52 -24.59 -21.73
N SER A 405 7.16 -25.87 -21.75
CA SER A 405 6.36 -26.45 -22.84
C SER A 405 4.93 -25.91 -22.85
N ALA A 406 4.29 -25.78 -21.68
CA ALA A 406 2.92 -25.29 -21.58
C ALA A 406 2.76 -23.84 -22.06
N ILE A 407 3.78 -22.98 -21.92
CA ILE A 407 3.73 -21.61 -22.46
C ILE A 407 4.16 -21.54 -23.94
N SER A 408 4.77 -22.60 -24.47
CA SER A 408 5.26 -22.64 -25.85
C SER A 408 4.26 -23.24 -26.84
N GLU A 409 3.26 -23.96 -26.33
CA GLU A 409 2.03 -24.35 -27.03
C GLU A 409 1.11 -23.14 -27.26
#